data_AF-A0A965UWF0-F1
#
_entry.id   AF-A0A965UWF0-F1
#
_cell.length_a   1.000
_cell.length_b   1.000
_cell.length_c   1.000
_cell.angle_alpha   90.00
_cell.angle_beta   90.00
_cell.angle_gamma   90.00
#
_symmetry.space_group_name_H-M   'P 1'
#
loop_
_entity.id
_entity.type
_entity.pdbx_description
1 polymer ?
#
loop_
_entity_poly.entity_id
_entity_poly.type
_entity_poly.pdbx_seq_one_letter_code
_entity_poly.pdbx_strand_id
1 'polypeptide(L)'
;MDAWLRGLKPEEADGHIAIASDHGEIVGWCRTETWGERTSPVFLDQGGPPYCWEMTYHDTLEAFVAPEYRGRGIAAWCAAGLASGVLHDGGANVAVFHPHMLLVARRACLHPTLFQKKGDEWARA
;
A
#
# COMPACT_ATOMS: atom_id res chain seq x y z
N MET A 1 -8.49 -5.43 -10.48
CA MET A 1 -7.49 -5.84 -11.52
C MET A 1 -8.10 -6.14 -12.89
N ASP A 2 -9.31 -6.71 -12.98
CA ASP A 2 -9.94 -7.03 -14.28
C ASP A 2 -10.57 -5.82 -15.00
N ALA A 3 -10.82 -4.71 -14.33
CA ALA A 3 -11.52 -3.55 -14.90
C ALA A 3 -10.79 -2.92 -16.10
N TRP A 4 -9.47 -2.74 -15.99
CA TRP A 4 -8.65 -2.09 -17.03
C TRP A 4 -8.54 -2.95 -18.30
N LEU A 5 -8.39 -4.27 -18.15
CA LEU A 5 -8.38 -5.23 -19.27
C LEU A 5 -9.76 -5.40 -19.91
N ARG A 6 -10.84 -4.98 -19.23
CA ARG A 6 -12.23 -5.07 -19.70
C ARG A 6 -12.79 -3.73 -20.19
N GLY A 7 -11.99 -2.67 -20.25
CA GLY A 7 -12.44 -1.34 -20.71
C GLY A 7 -13.36 -0.60 -19.73
N LEU A 8 -13.37 -1.01 -18.46
CA LEU A 8 -14.11 -0.33 -17.40
C LEU A 8 -13.26 0.79 -16.79
N LYS A 9 -13.91 1.88 -16.39
CA LYS A 9 -13.25 3.00 -15.70
C LYS A 9 -12.76 2.51 -14.32
N PRO A 10 -11.49 2.76 -13.95
CA PRO A 10 -10.99 2.44 -12.62
C PRO A 10 -11.81 3.12 -11.53
N GLU A 11 -12.07 2.40 -10.45
CA GLU A 11 -12.65 2.94 -9.22
C GLU A 11 -11.52 3.20 -8.21
N GLU A 12 -11.80 4.04 -7.21
CA GLU A 12 -10.83 4.38 -6.15
C GLU A 12 -10.33 3.11 -5.41
N ALA A 13 -11.18 2.08 -5.32
CA ALA A 13 -10.85 0.79 -4.74
C ALA A 13 -9.87 -0.06 -5.59
N ASP A 14 -9.67 0.24 -6.87
CA ASP A 14 -8.69 -0.47 -7.71
C ASP A 14 -7.24 -0.09 -7.33
N GLY A 15 -7.09 1.00 -6.56
CA GLY A 15 -5.81 1.54 -6.14
C GLY A 15 -5.13 2.37 -7.22
N HIS A 16 -3.88 2.73 -6.96
CA HIS A 16 -3.09 3.60 -7.83
C HIS A 16 -1.74 2.98 -8.14
N ILE A 17 -1.24 3.26 -9.34
CA ILE A 17 0.07 2.79 -9.79
C ILE A 17 0.90 3.97 -10.32
N ALA A 18 2.13 4.09 -9.84
CA ALA A 18 3.14 4.97 -10.41
C ALA A 18 4.13 4.13 -11.22
N ILE A 19 4.36 4.52 -12.47
CA ILE A 19 5.18 3.78 -13.43
C ILE A 19 6.44 4.58 -13.74
N ALA A 20 7.60 3.91 -13.73
CA ALA A 20 8.84 4.43 -14.27
C ALA A 20 9.10 3.85 -15.65
N SER A 21 9.34 4.73 -16.62
CA SER A 21 9.75 4.36 -17.97
C SER A 21 11.12 4.91 -18.31
N ASP A 22 11.94 4.11 -18.98
CA ASP A 22 13.20 4.52 -19.59
C ASP A 22 13.10 4.33 -21.10
N HIS A 23 13.19 5.42 -21.87
CA HIS A 23 13.03 5.41 -23.33
C HIS A 23 11.76 4.69 -23.85
N GLY A 24 10.67 4.69 -23.09
CA GLY A 24 9.40 4.06 -23.46
C GLY A 24 9.20 2.65 -22.89
N GLU A 25 10.24 2.04 -22.31
CA GLU A 25 10.16 0.73 -21.66
C GLU A 25 9.83 0.88 -20.17
N ILE A 26 8.92 0.06 -19.63
CA ILE A 26 8.61 0.07 -18.19
C ILE A 26 9.74 -0.63 -17.43
N VAL A 27 10.44 0.13 -16.57
CA VAL A 27 11.60 -0.36 -15.80
C VAL A 27 11.30 -0.57 -14.32
N GLY A 28 10.16 -0.07 -13.84
CA GLY A 28 9.70 -0.27 -12.48
C GLY A 28 8.36 0.38 -12.22
N TRP A 29 7.75 0.02 -11.10
CA TRP A 29 6.48 0.58 -10.67
C TRP A 29 6.32 0.49 -9.15
N CYS A 30 5.42 1.30 -8.62
CA CYS A 30 4.87 1.14 -7.27
C CYS A 30 3.36 1.16 -7.34
N ARG A 31 2.72 0.36 -6.49
CA ARG A 31 1.27 0.29 -6.38
C ARG A 31 0.84 0.49 -4.94
N THR A 32 -0.33 1.06 -4.81
CA THR A 32 -1.07 1.18 -3.57
C THR A 32 -2.55 0.85 -3.78
N GLU A 33 -3.20 0.31 -2.76
CA GLU A 33 -4.65 0.18 -2.67
C GLU A 33 -5.06 0.42 -1.21
N THR A 34 -6.25 0.99 -0.99
CA THR A 34 -6.74 1.21 0.36
C THR A 34 -7.01 -0.13 1.04
N TRP A 35 -6.50 -0.28 2.26
CA TRP A 35 -6.60 -1.48 3.07
C TRP A 35 -6.95 -1.14 4.53
N GLY A 36 -7.88 -1.89 5.11
CA GLY A 36 -8.34 -1.67 6.48
C GLY A 36 -7.84 -2.75 7.45
N GLU A 37 -7.21 -2.34 8.53
CA GLU A 37 -6.87 -3.18 9.69
C GLU A 37 -7.98 -3.07 10.75
N ARG A 38 -8.41 -4.21 11.30
CA ARG A 38 -9.28 -4.23 12.50
C ARG A 38 -8.43 -3.97 13.73
N THR A 39 -8.68 -2.87 14.44
CA THR A 39 -7.81 -2.44 15.55
C THR A 39 -8.41 -2.66 16.93
N SER A 40 -9.72 -2.44 17.11
CA SER A 40 -10.36 -2.57 18.41
C SER A 40 -11.80 -3.05 18.30
N PRO A 41 -12.25 -4.00 19.14
CA PRO A 41 -13.65 -4.35 19.24
C PRO A 41 -14.44 -3.22 19.92
N VAL A 42 -15.57 -2.83 19.33
CA VAL A 42 -16.50 -1.85 19.90
C VAL A 42 -17.64 -2.60 20.59
N PHE A 43 -17.82 -2.35 21.88
CA PHE A 43 -18.86 -2.97 22.71
C PHE A 43 -19.96 -1.95 23.06
N LEU A 44 -21.23 -2.32 22.87
CA LEU A 44 -22.36 -1.52 23.31
C LEU A 44 -22.66 -1.74 24.81
N ASP A 45 -22.33 -2.93 25.34
CA ASP A 45 -22.49 -3.30 26.74
C ASP A 45 -21.28 -4.13 27.24
N GLN A 46 -20.99 -4.04 28.54
CA GLN A 46 -19.89 -4.81 29.14
C GLN A 46 -20.32 -6.28 29.34
N GLY A 47 -20.12 -7.10 28.31
CA GLY A 47 -20.30 -8.55 28.42
C GLY A 47 -20.83 -9.25 27.16
N GLY A 48 -21.29 -8.50 26.16
CA GLY A 48 -21.71 -9.04 24.87
C GLY A 48 -20.57 -9.26 23.87
N PRO A 49 -20.82 -10.01 22.78
CA PRO A 49 -19.90 -10.04 21.63
C PRO A 49 -19.74 -8.63 21.02
N PRO A 50 -18.60 -8.32 20.36
CA PRO A 50 -18.39 -7.01 19.77
C PRO A 50 -19.47 -6.68 18.73
N TYR A 51 -20.01 -5.47 18.82
CA TYR A 51 -21.03 -4.98 17.90
C TYR A 51 -20.43 -4.65 16.53
N CYS A 52 -19.24 -4.05 16.53
CA CYS A 52 -18.45 -3.82 15.33
C CYS A 52 -16.95 -3.76 15.69
N TRP A 53 -16.11 -3.62 14.67
CA TRP A 53 -14.67 -3.39 14.83
C TRP A 53 -14.34 -1.99 14.36
N GLU A 54 -13.50 -1.31 15.13
CA GLU A 54 -12.81 -0.11 14.67
C GLU A 54 -11.83 -0.50 13.55
N MET A 55 -11.86 0.30 12.48
CA MET A 55 -11.03 0.10 11.30
C MET A 55 -9.99 1.22 11.23
N THR A 56 -8.71 0.87 11.14
CA THR A 56 -7.66 1.80 10.74
C THR A 56 -7.33 1.56 9.28
N TYR A 57 -7.41 2.62 8.48
CA TYR A 57 -7.11 2.55 7.05
C TYR A 57 -5.65 2.89 6.78
N HIS A 58 -5.05 2.12 5.90
CA HIS A 58 -3.73 2.31 5.34
C HIS A 58 -3.82 2.21 3.83
N ASP A 59 -2.84 2.79 3.16
CA ASP A 59 -2.58 2.51 1.77
C ASP A 59 -1.53 1.42 1.67
N THR A 60 -1.76 0.33 0.94
CA THR A 60 -0.71 -0.69 0.77
C THR A 60 0.46 -0.10 0.00
N LEU A 61 1.66 -0.68 0.15
CA LEU A 61 2.79 -0.31 -0.68
C LEU A 61 3.52 -1.55 -1.20
N GLU A 62 3.43 -1.71 -2.51
CA GLU A 62 4.13 -2.72 -3.30
C GLU A 62 5.02 -2.03 -4.32
N ALA A 63 6.18 -2.62 -4.62
CA ALA A 63 7.07 -2.12 -5.65
C ALA A 63 7.77 -3.24 -6.40
N PHE A 64 8.03 -2.97 -7.68
CA PHE A 64 8.86 -3.80 -8.53
C PHE A 64 9.84 -2.94 -9.33
N VAL A 65 11.03 -3.48 -9.57
CA VAL A 65 12.04 -2.89 -10.44
C VAL A 65 12.69 -4.01 -11.24
N ALA A 66 12.80 -3.82 -12.55
CA ALA A 66 13.48 -4.72 -13.46
C ALA A 66 14.91 -5.01 -12.94
N PRO A 67 15.38 -6.27 -12.93
CA PRO A 67 16.63 -6.67 -12.27
C PRO A 67 17.84 -5.78 -12.58
N GLU A 68 18.05 -5.43 -13.85
CA GLU A 68 19.13 -4.60 -14.38
C GLU A 68 19.05 -3.11 -14.01
N TYR A 69 17.88 -2.69 -13.51
CA TYR A 69 17.59 -1.34 -13.02
C TYR A 69 17.59 -1.23 -11.49
N ARG A 70 17.78 -2.34 -10.76
CA ARG A 70 17.82 -2.34 -9.29
C ARG A 70 18.99 -1.53 -8.75
N GLY A 71 18.86 -1.04 -7.51
CA GLY A 71 19.88 -0.23 -6.83
C GLY A 71 19.92 1.24 -7.26
N ARG A 72 19.12 1.66 -8.25
CA ARG A 72 19.09 3.04 -8.77
C ARG A 72 18.05 3.97 -8.12
N GLY A 73 17.36 3.49 -7.09
CA GLY A 73 16.33 4.28 -6.39
C GLY A 73 14.96 4.34 -7.07
N ILE A 74 14.76 3.62 -8.18
CA ILE A 74 13.50 3.66 -8.98
C ILE A 74 12.26 3.34 -8.14
N ALA A 75 12.30 2.32 -7.27
CA ALA A 75 11.17 2.01 -6.39
C ALA A 75 10.80 3.18 -5.47
N ALA A 76 11.80 3.84 -4.87
CA ALA A 76 11.55 5.00 -4.01
C ALA A 76 11.03 6.20 -4.81
N TRP A 77 11.50 6.39 -6.04
CA TRP A 77 11.02 7.42 -6.95
C TRP A 77 9.55 7.20 -7.34
N CYS A 78 9.16 5.98 -7.71
CA CYS A 78 7.77 5.63 -7.96
C CYS A 78 6.89 5.81 -6.71
N ALA A 79 7.35 5.36 -5.54
CA ALA A 79 6.61 5.53 -4.29
C ALA A 79 6.43 7.01 -3.90
N ALA A 80 7.43 7.86 -4.16
CA ALA A 80 7.30 9.31 -3.98
C ALA A 80 6.28 9.93 -4.96
N GLY A 81 6.17 9.40 -6.19
CA GLY A 81 5.13 9.77 -7.14
C GLY A 81 3.71 9.40 -6.67
N LEU A 82 3.55 8.24 -6.02
CA LEU A 82 2.28 7.90 -5.35
C LEU A 82 2.01 8.87 -4.18
N ALA A 83 3.03 9.19 -3.39
CA ALA A 83 2.91 10.10 -2.26
C ALA A 83 2.39 11.49 -2.67
N SER A 84 2.93 12.04 -3.75
CA SER A 84 2.51 13.35 -4.27
C SER A 84 1.17 13.32 -4.99
N GLY A 85 0.81 12.20 -5.62
CA GLY A 85 -0.41 12.07 -6.41
C GLY A 85 -1.65 11.74 -5.59
N VAL A 86 -1.56 10.77 -4.67
CA VAL A 86 -2.75 10.08 -4.14
C VAL A 86 -2.71 9.75 -2.65
N LEU A 87 -1.55 9.77 -1.99
CA LEU A 87 -1.43 9.39 -0.56
C LEU A 87 -1.50 10.59 0.42
N HIS A 88 -1.85 11.78 -0.06
CA HIS A 88 -1.85 13.00 0.75
C HIS A 88 -2.95 13.01 1.81
N ASP A 89 -4.14 12.50 1.47
CA ASP A 89 -5.30 12.50 2.38
C ASP A 89 -5.18 11.47 3.52
N GLY A 90 -4.49 10.35 3.28
CA GLY A 90 -4.23 9.31 4.28
C GLY A 90 -3.08 9.62 5.26
N GLY A 91 -2.50 10.82 5.18
CA GLY A 91 -1.35 11.22 5.99
C GLY A 91 -0.10 10.38 5.71
N ALA A 92 0.04 9.86 4.48
CA ALA A 92 1.17 9.02 4.04
C ALA A 92 1.39 7.73 4.87
N ASN A 93 0.36 7.24 5.55
CA ASN A 93 0.41 5.98 6.30
C ASN A 93 0.28 4.80 5.35
N VAL A 94 1.32 3.96 5.28
CA VAL A 94 1.33 2.81 4.38
C VAL A 94 1.48 1.47 5.10
N ALA A 95 0.74 0.47 4.65
CA ALA A 95 0.92 -0.92 5.07
C ALA A 95 1.94 -1.60 4.15
N VAL A 96 2.98 -2.19 4.74
CA VAL A 96 3.97 -2.98 4.00
C VAL A 96 3.98 -4.42 4.50
N PHE A 97 4.07 -5.37 3.57
CA PHE A 97 4.00 -6.81 3.85
C PHE A 97 5.34 -7.55 3.61
N HIS A 98 6.39 -6.80 3.27
CA HIS A 98 7.73 -7.33 3.08
C HIS A 98 8.76 -6.36 3.70
N PRO A 99 9.74 -6.81 4.51
CA PRO A 99 10.69 -5.91 5.19
C PRO A 99 11.45 -4.96 4.27
N HIS A 100 11.81 -5.40 3.06
CA HIS A 100 12.47 -4.54 2.06
C HIS A 100 11.65 -3.29 1.68
N MET A 101 10.32 -3.33 1.81
CA MET A 101 9.45 -2.19 1.51
C MET A 101 9.53 -1.10 2.57
N LEU A 102 10.01 -1.38 3.78
CA LEU A 102 10.31 -0.35 4.77
C LEU A 102 11.31 0.67 4.22
N LEU A 103 12.35 0.20 3.53
CA LEU A 103 13.36 1.08 2.96
C LEU A 103 12.79 1.94 1.82
N VAL A 104 11.94 1.36 0.98
CA VAL A 104 11.26 2.08 -0.11
C VAL A 104 10.38 3.17 0.46
N ALA A 105 9.49 2.83 1.41
CA ALA A 105 8.58 3.76 2.05
C ALA A 105 9.31 4.92 2.74
N ARG A 106 10.34 4.61 3.54
CA ARG A 106 11.10 5.64 4.26
C ARG A 106 11.85 6.59 3.33
N ARG A 107 12.39 6.09 2.21
CA ARG A 107 13.04 6.94 1.20
C ARG A 107 12.05 7.83 0.44
N ALA A 108 10.79 7.44 0.39
CA ALA A 108 9.69 8.24 -0.16
C ALA A 108 9.00 9.12 0.91
N CYS A 109 9.58 9.26 2.11
CA CYS A 109 9.01 10.01 3.23
C CYS A 109 7.62 9.53 3.68
N LEU A 110 7.30 8.25 3.47
CA LEU A 110 6.07 7.62 3.93
C LEU A 110 6.22 7.09 5.37
N HIS A 111 5.09 6.82 6.02
CA HIS A 111 4.98 6.27 7.37
C HIS A 111 4.60 4.77 7.30
N PRO A 112 5.56 3.85 7.13
CA PRO A 112 5.24 2.44 6.96
C PRO A 112 4.95 1.74 8.29
N THR A 113 3.93 0.89 8.28
CA THR A 113 3.70 -0.15 9.29
C THR A 113 3.95 -1.52 8.67
N LEU A 114 4.86 -2.31 9.25
CA LEU A 114 5.13 -3.67 8.80
C LEU A 114 4.06 -4.62 9.33
N PHE A 115 3.49 -5.41 8.44
CA PHE A 115 2.58 -6.49 8.75
C PHE A 115 3.22 -7.84 8.43
N GLN A 116 2.97 -8.81 9.29
CA GLN A 116 3.37 -10.21 9.13
C GLN A 116 2.14 -11.11 9.19
N LYS A 117 2.18 -12.21 8.44
CA LYS A 117 1.08 -13.17 8.41
C LYS A 117 1.13 -14.06 9.66
N LYS A 118 0.04 -14.10 10.44
CA LYS A 118 -0.16 -14.98 11.61
C LYS A 118 -1.38 -15.86 11.34
N GLY A 119 -1.16 -17.10 10.92
CA GLY A 119 -2.23 -17.97 10.44
C GLY A 119 -2.84 -17.42 9.14
N ASP A 120 -4.14 -17.18 9.14
CA ASP A 120 -4.86 -16.59 7.99
C ASP A 120 -5.01 -15.06 8.07
N GLU A 121 -4.49 -14.45 9.14
CA GLU A 121 -4.64 -13.01 9.39
C GLU A 121 -3.32 -12.26 9.22
N TRP A 122 -3.41 -10.98 8.83
CA TRP A 122 -2.30 -10.05 8.85
C TRP A 122 -2.33 -9.27 10.15
N ALA A 123 -1.20 -9.24 10.85
CA ALA A 123 -1.03 -8.50 12.10
C ALA A 123 0.23 -7.66 12.05
N ARG A 124 0.26 -6.54 12.77
CA ARG A 124 1.47 -5.73 12.93
C ARG A 124 2.63 -6.61 13.42
N ALA A 125 3.80 -6.41 12.79
CA ALA A 125 5.00 -7.20 13.04
C ALA A 125 5.65 -6.88 14.39
#